data_AF-A0A250XKU9-F1
#
_entry.id   AF-A0A250XKU9-F1
#
_cell.length_a   1.000
_cell.length_b   1.000
_cell.length_c   1.000
_cell.angle_alpha   90.00
_cell.angle_beta   90.00
_cell.angle_gamma   90.00
#
_symmetry.space_group_name_H-M   'P 1'
#
loop_
_entity.id
_entity.type
_entity.pdbx_description
1 polymer ?
#
loop_
_entity_poly.entity_id
_entity_poly.type
_entity_poly.pdbx_seq_one_letter_code
_entity_poly.pdbx_strand_id
1 'polypeptide(L)'
;MAPRKIDPRIEQRIRELKVSAKAHLSHQEFPEALSALDLAIDLNTSSYKLYRLRAIAHACLGNYAESAADADKVIELSPTIMDGYYHKGFALFNLKKYSEAAHAFQEGLKLSPNDKVLRQGFWDAIALVSQTRQPEL
;
A
#
# COMPACT_ATOMS: atom_id res chain seq x y z
N MET A 1 9.69 -25.54 16.71
CA MET A 1 8.29 -25.85 16.36
C MET A 1 8.09 -25.49 14.90
N ALA A 2 7.65 -26.42 14.05
CA ALA A 2 7.27 -26.08 12.68
C ALA A 2 6.04 -25.16 12.73
N PRO A 3 5.95 -24.11 11.88
CA PRO A 3 4.73 -23.31 11.80
C PRO A 3 3.57 -24.24 11.48
N ARG A 4 2.46 -24.14 12.24
CA ARG A 4 1.24 -24.89 11.93
C ARG A 4 0.82 -24.52 10.51
N LYS A 5 0.85 -25.49 9.61
CA LYS A 5 0.35 -25.30 8.24
C LYS A 5 -1.11 -24.89 8.31
N ILE A 6 -1.48 -23.86 7.56
CA ILE A 6 -2.86 -23.39 7.47
C ILE A 6 -3.71 -24.53 6.88
N ASP A 7 -4.93 -24.70 7.37
CA ASP A 7 -5.86 -25.70 6.82
C ASP A 7 -6.07 -25.43 5.32
N PRO A 8 -5.92 -26.43 4.42
CA PRO A 8 -6.13 -26.25 2.99
C PRO A 8 -7.48 -25.62 2.61
N ARG A 9 -8.52 -25.82 3.42
CA ARG A 9 -9.83 -25.17 3.25
C ARG A 9 -9.77 -23.67 3.52
N ILE A 10 -9.02 -23.25 4.55
CA ILE A 10 -8.77 -21.84 4.86
C ILE A 10 -7.92 -21.22 3.76
N GLU A 11 -6.88 -21.91 3.29
CA GLU A 11 -6.07 -21.41 2.17
C GLU A 11 -6.90 -21.23 0.89
N GLN A 12 -7.80 -22.18 0.59
CA GLN A 12 -8.71 -22.08 -0.53
C GLN A 12 -9.65 -20.88 -0.38
N ARG A 13 -10.21 -20.67 0.82
CA ARG A 13 -11.07 -19.52 1.10
C ARG A 13 -10.35 -18.19 0.93
N ILE A 14 -9.11 -18.08 1.42
CA ILE A 14 -8.27 -16.88 1.22
C ILE A 14 -8.03 -16.61 -0.27
N ARG A 15 -7.78 -17.67 -1.07
CA ARG A 15 -7.61 -17.53 -2.53
C ARG A 15 -8.88 -16.99 -3.19
N GLU A 16 -10.04 -17.51 -2.84
CA GLU A 16 -11.34 -17.05 -3.37
C GLU A 16 -11.61 -15.59 -3.01
N LEU A 17 -11.46 -15.22 -1.73
CA LEU A 17 -11.65 -13.86 -1.26
C LEU A 17 -10.70 -12.89 -1.98
N LYS A 18 -9.44 -13.28 -2.19
CA LYS A 18 -8.49 -12.47 -2.94
C LYS A 18 -8.88 -12.29 -4.41
N VAL A 19 -9.41 -13.33 -5.06
CA VAL A 19 -9.89 -13.24 -6.44
C VAL A 19 -11.11 -12.33 -6.53
N SER A 20 -12.08 -12.50 -5.62
CA SER A 20 -13.26 -11.63 -5.50
C SER A 20 -12.84 -10.17 -5.26
N ALA A 21 -11.95 -9.90 -4.32
CA ALA A 21 -11.44 -8.55 -4.06
C ALA A 21 -10.81 -7.90 -5.30
N LYS A 22 -10.04 -8.66 -6.07
CA LYS A 22 -9.46 -8.17 -7.33
C LYS A 22 -10.52 -7.87 -8.39
N ALA A 23 -11.56 -8.69 -8.48
CA ALA A 23 -12.67 -8.44 -9.39
C ALA A 23 -13.40 -7.14 -9.02
N HIS A 24 -13.76 -6.97 -7.74
CA HIS A 24 -14.36 -5.74 -7.22
C HIS A 24 -13.47 -4.51 -7.47
N LEU A 25 -12.16 -4.60 -7.25
CA LEU A 25 -11.20 -3.54 -7.59
C LEU A 25 -11.23 -3.17 -9.09
N SER A 26 -11.35 -4.15 -9.98
CA SER A 26 -11.43 -3.90 -11.42
C SER A 26 -12.74 -3.24 -11.85
N HIS A 27 -13.81 -3.45 -11.08
CA HIS A 27 -15.13 -2.83 -11.27
C HIS A 27 -15.30 -1.53 -10.49
N GLN A 28 -14.27 -1.07 -9.77
CA GLN A 28 -14.31 0.11 -8.88
C GLN A 28 -15.30 -0.01 -7.71
N GLU A 29 -15.64 -1.24 -7.34
CA GLU A 29 -16.47 -1.62 -6.19
C GLU A 29 -15.58 -1.70 -4.94
N PHE A 30 -15.04 -0.54 -4.52
CA PHE A 30 -14.02 -0.50 -3.46
C PHE A 30 -14.51 -0.98 -2.09
N PRO A 31 -15.73 -0.67 -1.62
CA PRO A 31 -16.24 -1.19 -0.34
C PRO A 31 -16.33 -2.72 -0.31
N GLU A 32 -16.80 -3.34 -1.39
CA GLU A 32 -16.89 -4.79 -1.55
C GLU A 32 -15.50 -5.43 -1.58
N ALA A 33 -14.54 -4.78 -2.26
CA ALA A 33 -13.16 -5.20 -2.25
C ALA A 33 -12.56 -5.17 -0.84
N LEU A 34 -12.79 -4.09 -0.08
CA LEU A 34 -12.34 -3.97 1.32
C LEU A 34 -12.92 -5.10 2.18
N SER A 35 -14.23 -5.33 2.12
CA SER A 35 -14.91 -6.39 2.86
C SER A 35 -14.30 -7.78 2.58
N ALA A 36 -14.05 -8.10 1.31
CA ALA A 36 -13.40 -9.36 0.94
C ALA A 36 -11.95 -9.46 1.44
N LEU A 37 -11.21 -8.35 1.45
CA LEU A 37 -9.82 -8.30 1.92
C LEU A 37 -9.73 -8.42 3.45
N ASP A 38 -10.63 -7.75 4.18
CA ASP A 38 -10.70 -7.83 5.64
C ASP A 38 -10.98 -9.27 6.08
N LEU A 39 -11.99 -9.91 5.47
CA LEU A 39 -12.27 -11.33 5.71
C LEU A 39 -11.06 -12.22 5.39
N ALA A 40 -10.29 -11.91 4.34
CA ALA A 40 -9.12 -12.71 3.97
C ALA A 40 -7.96 -12.52 4.97
N ILE A 41 -7.78 -11.31 5.49
CA ILE A 41 -6.76 -10.96 6.48
C ILE A 41 -7.09 -11.57 7.85
N ASP A 42 -8.36 -11.54 8.25
CA ASP A 42 -8.87 -12.10 9.53
C ASP A 42 -8.69 -13.62 9.64
N LEU A 43 -8.54 -14.31 8.50
CA LEU A 43 -8.11 -15.72 8.46
C LEU A 43 -6.62 -15.91 8.83
N ASN A 44 -6.02 -14.91 9.48
CA ASN A 44 -4.68 -14.86 10.07
C ASN A 44 -3.56 -15.18 9.07
N THR A 45 -3.57 -14.46 7.94
CA THR A 45 -2.57 -14.61 6.90
C THR A 45 -1.55 -13.48 6.91
N SER A 46 -0.26 -13.82 6.90
CA SER A 46 0.85 -12.87 6.75
C SER A 46 1.11 -12.54 5.27
N SER A 47 0.05 -12.31 4.48
CA SER A 47 0.18 -12.08 3.05
C SER A 47 0.28 -10.59 2.72
N TYR A 48 1.49 -10.11 2.43
CA TYR A 48 1.71 -8.74 1.95
C TYR A 48 0.82 -8.38 0.74
N LYS A 49 0.46 -9.39 -0.08
CA LYS A 49 -0.37 -9.20 -1.28
C LYS A 49 -1.79 -8.74 -0.93
N LEU A 50 -2.34 -9.11 0.24
CA LEU A 50 -3.66 -8.68 0.67
C LEU A 50 -3.62 -7.24 1.18
N TYR A 51 -2.66 -6.92 2.07
CA TYR A 51 -2.43 -5.55 2.53
C TYR A 51 -2.18 -4.59 1.36
N ARG A 52 -1.41 -5.01 0.35
CA ARG A 52 -1.22 -4.22 -0.87
C ARG A 52 -2.52 -3.92 -1.61
N LEU A 53 -3.39 -4.93 -1.78
CA LEU A 53 -4.69 -4.73 -2.44
C LEU A 53 -5.60 -3.83 -1.61
N ARG A 54 -5.54 -3.93 -0.27
CA ARG A 54 -6.33 -3.12 0.64
C ARG A 54 -5.85 -1.67 0.68
N ALA A 55 -4.54 -1.45 0.63
CA ALA A 55 -3.93 -0.14 0.44
C ALA A 55 -4.42 0.55 -0.84
N ILE A 56 -4.54 -0.19 -1.95
CA ILE A 56 -5.09 0.31 -3.21
C ILE A 56 -6.57 0.71 -3.05
N ALA A 57 -7.39 -0.17 -2.47
CA ALA A 57 -8.81 0.11 -2.24
C ALA A 57 -9.01 1.36 -1.36
N HIS A 58 -8.26 1.47 -0.26
CA HIS A 58 -8.28 2.66 0.60
C HIS A 58 -7.84 3.92 -0.14
N ALA A 59 -6.76 3.85 -0.94
CA ALA A 59 -6.30 4.99 -1.74
C ALA A 59 -7.35 5.47 -2.75
N CYS A 60 -8.05 4.55 -3.41
CA CYS A 60 -9.14 4.87 -4.34
C CYS A 60 -10.34 5.53 -3.65
N LEU A 61 -10.58 5.22 -2.38
CA LEU A 61 -11.62 5.84 -1.56
C LEU A 61 -11.17 7.16 -0.89
N GLY A 62 -9.91 7.58 -1.06
CA GLY A 62 -9.35 8.75 -0.37
C GLY A 62 -8.98 8.49 1.10
N ASN A 63 -9.04 7.24 1.55
CA ASN A 63 -8.69 6.79 2.90
C ASN A 63 -7.16 6.64 3.02
N TYR A 64 -6.44 7.75 2.87
CA TYR A 64 -4.98 7.71 2.73
C TYR A 64 -4.25 7.32 4.03
N ALA A 65 -4.83 7.56 5.21
CA ALA A 65 -4.23 7.14 6.47
C ALA A 65 -4.19 5.60 6.59
N GLU A 66 -5.29 4.95 6.26
CA GLU A 66 -5.44 3.50 6.22
C GLU A 66 -4.56 2.89 5.12
N SER A 67 -4.52 3.55 3.95
CA SER A 67 -3.62 3.14 2.86
C SER A 67 -2.14 3.16 3.28
N ALA A 68 -1.70 4.19 4.01
CA ALA A 68 -0.33 4.25 4.53
C ALA A 68 -0.06 3.15 5.57
N ALA A 69 -1.02 2.86 6.45
CA ALA A 69 -0.90 1.78 7.44
C ALA A 69 -0.78 0.40 6.78
N ASP A 70 -1.57 0.14 5.74
CA ASP A 70 -1.46 -1.10 4.96
C ASP A 70 -0.14 -1.17 4.19
N ALA A 71 0.34 -0.04 3.65
CA ALA A 71 1.65 0.03 3.00
C ALA A 71 2.80 -0.29 3.98
N ASP A 72 2.71 0.16 5.23
CA ASP A 72 3.64 -0.22 6.29
C ASP A 72 3.62 -1.73 6.55
N LYS A 73 2.44 -2.36 6.56
CA LYS A 73 2.33 -3.83 6.63
C LYS A 73 2.95 -4.54 5.44
N VAL A 74 2.87 -3.98 4.23
CA VAL A 74 3.56 -4.53 3.06
C VAL A 74 5.08 -4.48 3.25
N ILE A 75 5.62 -3.37 3.75
CA ILE A 75 7.05 -3.20 4.01
C ILE A 75 7.52 -4.15 5.11
N GLU A 76 6.76 -4.30 6.19
CA GLU A 76 7.05 -5.24 7.29
C GLU A 76 7.14 -6.69 6.80
N LEU A 77 6.17 -7.12 5.98
CA LEU A 77 6.06 -8.49 5.50
C LEU A 77 6.98 -8.79 4.32
N SER A 78 7.35 -7.78 3.54
CA SER A 78 8.16 -7.93 2.32
C SER A 78 8.98 -6.65 2.05
N PRO A 79 10.05 -6.39 2.81
CA PRO A 79 10.81 -5.14 2.72
C PRO A 79 11.60 -4.98 1.42
N THR A 80 11.69 -6.04 0.61
CA THR A 80 12.48 -6.10 -0.63
C THR A 80 11.69 -5.75 -1.89
N ILE A 81 10.39 -5.48 -1.77
CA ILE A 81 9.56 -5.05 -2.90
C ILE A 81 9.29 -3.54 -2.83
N MET A 82 9.35 -2.88 -3.98
CA MET A 82 9.13 -1.44 -4.07
C MET A 82 7.67 -1.02 -3.79
N ASP A 83 6.71 -1.91 -4.03
CA ASP A 83 5.26 -1.61 -3.95
C ASP A 83 4.82 -1.03 -2.61
N GLY A 84 5.37 -1.54 -1.49
CA GLY A 84 5.06 -1.00 -0.16
C GLY A 84 5.50 0.46 -0.02
N TYR A 85 6.70 0.78 -0.49
CA TYR A 85 7.23 2.14 -0.48
C TYR A 85 6.49 3.07 -1.45
N TYR A 86 6.10 2.56 -2.62
CA TYR A 86 5.26 3.29 -3.57
C TYR A 86 3.92 3.69 -2.94
N HIS A 87 3.18 2.73 -2.40
CA HIS A 87 1.87 2.99 -1.80
C HIS A 87 1.97 3.89 -0.57
N LYS A 88 3.00 3.71 0.27
CA LYS A 88 3.26 4.59 1.40
C LYS A 88 3.54 6.02 0.95
N GLY A 89 4.43 6.21 -0.03
CA GLY A 89 4.75 7.53 -0.59
C GLY A 89 3.52 8.21 -1.18
N PHE A 90 2.73 7.48 -1.97
CA PHE A 90 1.50 7.98 -2.57
C PHE A 90 0.47 8.42 -1.51
N ALA A 91 0.24 7.59 -0.49
CA ALA A 91 -0.69 7.89 0.58
C ALA A 91 -0.24 9.13 1.39
N LEU A 92 1.04 9.19 1.79
CA LEU A 92 1.59 10.32 2.53
C LEU A 92 1.56 11.61 1.71
N PHE A 93 1.79 11.54 0.39
CA PHE A 93 1.71 12.68 -0.50
C PHE A 93 0.29 13.29 -0.49
N ASN A 94 -0.74 12.45 -0.58
CA ASN A 94 -2.13 12.91 -0.54
C ASN A 94 -2.55 13.41 0.85
N LEU A 95 -1.92 12.92 1.93
CA LEU A 95 -2.03 13.47 3.28
C LEU A 95 -1.24 14.79 3.49
N LYS A 96 -0.63 15.34 2.43
CA LYS A 96 0.24 16.52 2.47
C LYS A 96 1.48 16.38 3.36
N LYS A 97 1.86 15.14 3.71
CA LYS A 97 3.07 14.81 4.47
C LYS A 97 4.26 14.67 3.52
N TYR A 98 4.56 15.74 2.79
CA TYR A 98 5.46 15.70 1.63
C TYR A 98 6.89 15.25 1.97
N SER A 99 7.44 15.62 3.13
CA SER A 99 8.77 15.17 3.55
C SER A 99 8.81 13.65 3.80
N GLU A 100 7.79 13.10 4.44
CA GLU A 100 7.68 11.65 4.68
C GLU A 100 7.41 10.89 3.38
N ALA A 101 6.61 11.46 2.47
CA ALA A 101 6.35 10.91 1.14
C ALA A 101 7.64 10.80 0.31
N ALA A 102 8.44 11.88 0.26
CA ALA A 102 9.72 11.89 -0.43
C ALA A 102 10.67 10.81 0.12
N HIS A 103 10.73 10.66 1.44
CA HIS A 103 11.53 9.61 2.06
C HIS A 103 11.05 8.21 1.65
N ALA A 104 9.74 7.95 1.66
CA ALA A 104 9.20 6.66 1.21
C ALA A 104 9.54 6.37 -0.25
N PHE A 105 9.37 7.33 -1.17
CA PHE A 105 9.75 7.15 -2.57
C PHE A 105 11.26 6.91 -2.74
N GLN A 106 12.10 7.59 -1.96
CA GLN A 106 13.55 7.39 -1.96
C GLN A 106 13.93 5.97 -1.54
N GLU A 107 13.32 5.42 -0.48
CA GLU A 107 13.55 4.02 -0.09
C GLU A 107 13.11 3.04 -1.20
N GLY A 108 11.97 3.30 -1.85
CA GLY A 108 11.54 2.52 -3.01
C GLY A 108 12.56 2.58 -4.17
N LEU A 109 13.16 3.74 -4.43
CA LEU A 109 14.18 3.91 -5.48
C LEU A 109 15.47 3.16 -5.16
N LYS A 110 15.80 2.88 -3.89
CA LYS A 110 16.93 1.99 -3.56
C LYS A 110 16.70 0.57 -4.06
N LEU A 111 15.43 0.11 -4.09
CA LEU A 111 15.04 -1.20 -4.59
C LEU A 111 14.82 -1.22 -6.10
N SER A 112 14.40 -0.11 -6.69
CA SER A 112 14.14 0.03 -8.13
C SER A 112 14.62 1.39 -8.65
N PRO A 113 15.94 1.56 -8.87
CA PRO A 113 16.54 2.86 -9.17
C PRO A 113 16.05 3.54 -10.46
N ASN A 114 15.56 2.75 -11.41
CA ASN A 114 15.09 3.22 -12.71
C ASN A 114 13.56 3.35 -12.79
N ASP A 115 12.85 3.17 -11.67
CA ASP A 115 11.40 3.33 -11.66
C ASP A 115 11.01 4.80 -11.85
N LYS A 116 10.31 5.07 -12.95
CA LYS A 116 9.93 6.44 -13.33
C LYS A 116 8.86 7.00 -12.41
N VAL A 117 7.95 6.16 -11.89
CA VAL A 117 6.83 6.59 -11.06
C VAL A 117 7.34 7.00 -9.68
N LEU A 118 8.19 6.20 -9.06
CA LEU A 118 8.85 6.55 -7.80
C LEU A 118 9.70 7.82 -7.94
N ARG A 119 10.45 7.93 -9.04
CA ARG A 119 11.27 9.12 -9.31
C ARG A 119 10.41 10.37 -9.45
N GLN A 120 9.29 10.28 -10.18
CA GLN A 120 8.35 11.37 -10.32
C GLN A 120 7.76 11.76 -8.95
N GLY A 121 7.22 10.79 -8.21
CA GLY A 121 6.63 11.02 -6.88
C GLY A 121 7.63 11.63 -5.89
N PHE A 122 8.90 11.22 -5.93
CA PHE A 122 9.96 11.82 -5.14
C PHE A 122 10.14 13.30 -5.45
N TRP A 123 10.30 13.67 -6.73
CA TRP A 123 10.51 15.06 -7.11
C TRP A 123 9.28 15.95 -6.90
N ASP A 124 8.08 15.42 -7.12
CA ASP A 124 6.82 16.11 -6.81
C ASP A 124 6.73 16.43 -5.32
N ALA A 125 7.06 15.45 -4.46
CA ALA A 125 7.07 15.63 -3.02
C ALA A 125 8.10 16.69 -2.59
N ILE A 126 9.32 16.64 -3.12
CA ILE A 126 10.39 17.62 -2.82
C ILE A 126 10.01 19.04 -3.26
N ALA A 127 9.37 19.18 -4.41
CA ALA A 127 8.91 20.48 -4.91
C ALA A 127 7.91 21.12 -3.93
N LEU A 128 6.99 20.33 -3.39
CA LEU A 128 5.99 20.81 -2.42
C LEU A 128 6.57 21.05 -1.02
N VAL A 129 7.58 20.29 -0.60
CA VAL A 129 8.35 20.60 0.63
C VAL A 129 8.99 21.99 0.54
N SER A 130 9.54 22.34 -0.62
CA SER A 130 10.18 23.64 -0.81
C SER A 130 9.17 24.80 -0.80
N GLN A 131 7.99 24.59 -1.39
CA GLN A 131 6.91 25.59 -1.42
C GLN A 131 6.30 25.85 -0.03
N THR A 132 6.13 24.80 0.77
CA THR A 132 5.57 24.91 2.13
C THR A 132 6.52 25.51 3.17
N ARG A 133 7.81 25.69 2.81
CA ARG A 133 8.85 26.27 3.68
C ARG A 133 9.07 27.76 3.49
N GLN A 134 8.42 28.40 2.53
CA GLN A 134 8.48 29.86 2.39
C GLN A 134 7.39 30.49 3.27
N PRO A 135 7.71 31.13 4.41
CA PRO A 135 6.77 32.03 5.04
C PRO A 135 6.56 33.22 4.09
N GLU A 136 5.30 33.56 3.84
CA GLU A 136 4.92 34.79 3.14
C GLU A 136 5.61 35.99 3.83
N LEU A 137 6.34 36.79 3.06
CA LEU A 137 6.99 38.03 3.53
C LEU A 137 5.97 39.14 3.75
#